data_AF-A0A6P7XZT0-F1
#
_entry.id   AF-A0A6P7XZT0-F1
#
_cell.length_a   1.000
_cell.length_b   1.000
_cell.length_c   1.000
_cell.angle_alpha   90.00
_cell.angle_beta   90.00
_cell.angle_gamma   90.00
#
_symmetry.space_group_name_H-M   'P 1'
#
loop_
_entity.id
_entity.type
_entity.pdbx_description
1 polymer ?
#
loop_
_entity_poly.entity_id
_entity_poly.type
_entity_poly.pdbx_seq_one_letter_code
_entity_poly.pdbx_strand_id
1 'polypeptide(L)'
;MAYQRLVLADIAKIEDRCTDGGSNISNIQRQGIQQLADDQRIIIQRADKGESTVVMDRDKYMQEAYSQLGQVQYYKLIDHDPTMRLQDGTGKVIQTKCFDTYEKEVSGEVVKFLKETPEKAIILIVTHDEAATKLQEEAKKALEEFGSKEIRNLRFRSSWAFLALKGGQLPSNLEREKINHSDDSRNPYSGWPAEIQIDGCIPKP
;
A
#
# COMPACT_ATOMS: atom_id res chain seq x y z
N MET A 1 8.06 -8.94 -22.78
CA MET A 1 6.79 -9.67 -23.02
C MET A 1 6.05 -10.13 -21.75
N ALA A 2 6.65 -10.13 -20.54
CA ALA A 2 5.95 -10.50 -19.30
C ALA A 2 5.04 -9.39 -18.72
N TYR A 3 5.44 -8.11 -18.86
CA TYR A 3 4.66 -6.97 -18.38
C TYR A 3 3.32 -6.82 -19.11
N GLN A 4 3.32 -6.96 -20.43
CA GLN A 4 2.09 -6.98 -21.23
C GLN A 4 1.12 -8.06 -20.74
N ARG A 5 1.61 -9.25 -20.36
CA ARG A 5 0.74 -10.31 -19.81
C ARG A 5 0.14 -9.95 -18.45
N LEU A 6 0.89 -9.28 -17.57
CA LEU A 6 0.40 -8.85 -16.26
C LEU A 6 -0.63 -7.74 -16.40
N VAL A 7 -0.36 -6.74 -17.24
CA VAL A 7 -1.29 -5.64 -17.54
C VAL A 7 -2.57 -6.20 -18.16
N LEU A 8 -2.46 -7.13 -19.12
CA LEU A 8 -3.64 -7.78 -19.71
C LEU A 8 -4.42 -8.64 -18.70
N ALA A 9 -3.74 -9.30 -17.75
CA ALA A 9 -4.41 -10.07 -16.70
C ALA A 9 -5.14 -9.16 -15.69
N ASP A 10 -4.58 -8.01 -15.35
CA ASP A 10 -5.23 -7.03 -14.47
C ASP A 10 -6.37 -6.30 -15.17
N ILE A 11 -6.23 -5.98 -16.47
CA ILE A 11 -7.32 -5.46 -17.31
C ILE A 11 -8.45 -6.48 -17.37
N ALA A 12 -8.16 -7.76 -17.61
CA ALA A 12 -9.19 -8.81 -17.64
C ALA A 12 -9.93 -8.93 -16.29
N LYS A 13 -9.22 -8.81 -15.15
CA LYS A 13 -9.85 -8.79 -13.80
C LYS A 13 -10.66 -7.52 -13.52
N ILE A 14 -10.38 -6.42 -14.22
CA ILE A 14 -11.17 -5.19 -14.12
C ILE A 14 -12.44 -5.34 -14.99
N GLU A 15 -12.31 -5.89 -16.19
CA GLU A 15 -13.43 -6.15 -17.10
C GLU A 15 -14.43 -7.17 -16.53
N ASP A 16 -13.96 -8.22 -15.85
CA ASP A 16 -14.80 -9.25 -15.21
C ASP A 16 -15.60 -8.71 -14.00
N ARG A 17 -15.16 -7.59 -13.41
CA ARG A 17 -15.91 -6.86 -12.36
C ARG A 17 -17.00 -5.95 -12.91
N CYS A 18 -17.05 -5.73 -14.22
CA CYS A 18 -18.01 -4.82 -14.86
C CYS A 18 -19.27 -5.51 -15.39
N THR A 19 -19.37 -6.84 -15.36
CA THR A 19 -20.48 -7.56 -16.01
C THR A 19 -21.61 -8.05 -15.11
N ASP A 20 -21.51 -7.98 -13.78
CA ASP A 20 -22.62 -8.41 -12.90
C ASP A 20 -22.98 -7.36 -11.85
N GLY A 21 -23.92 -6.50 -12.24
CA GLY A 21 -24.56 -5.53 -11.36
C GLY A 21 -25.17 -4.39 -12.17
N GLY A 22 -26.49 -4.19 -12.06
CA GLY A 22 -27.16 -3.05 -12.69
C GLY A 22 -26.38 -1.76 -12.37
N SER A 23 -26.04 -1.01 -13.42
CA SER A 23 -25.23 0.21 -13.28
C SER A 23 -25.89 1.15 -12.27
N ASN A 24 -25.20 1.49 -11.17
CA ASN A 24 -25.67 2.44 -10.16
C ASN A 24 -25.62 3.90 -10.64
N ILE A 25 -25.62 4.11 -11.97
CA ILE A 25 -25.42 5.40 -12.62
C ILE A 25 -26.55 5.58 -13.63
N SER A 26 -27.32 6.65 -13.48
CA SER A 26 -28.38 7.02 -14.40
C SER A 26 -27.85 7.33 -15.81
N ASN A 27 -28.73 7.27 -16.80
CA ASN A 27 -28.37 7.61 -18.19
C ASN A 27 -27.83 9.03 -18.33
N ILE A 28 -28.35 9.99 -17.56
CA ILE A 28 -27.88 11.39 -17.56
C ILE A 28 -26.45 11.49 -17.02
N GLN A 29 -26.17 10.82 -15.91
CA GLN A 29 -24.83 10.79 -15.34
C GLN A 29 -23.83 10.11 -16.29
N ARG A 30 -24.24 9.03 -16.97
CA ARG A 30 -23.41 8.37 -17.98
C ARG A 30 -23.07 9.30 -19.14
N GLN A 31 -24.05 10.06 -19.64
CA GLN A 31 -23.83 11.07 -20.67
C GLN A 31 -22.90 12.19 -20.17
N GLY A 32 -23.06 12.66 -18.93
CA GLY A 32 -22.18 13.66 -18.33
C GLY A 32 -20.73 13.16 -18.21
N ILE A 33 -20.53 11.92 -17.79
CA ILE A 33 -19.20 11.28 -17.73
C ILE A 33 -18.59 11.20 -19.13
N GLN A 34 -19.37 10.81 -20.14
CA GLN A 34 -18.90 10.73 -21.52
C GLN A 34 -18.47 12.12 -22.05
N GLN A 35 -19.28 13.15 -21.80
CA GLN A 35 -18.95 14.53 -22.20
C GLN A 35 -17.66 15.03 -21.52
N LEU A 36 -17.45 14.71 -20.24
CA LEU A 36 -16.22 15.04 -19.54
C LEU A 36 -15.00 14.28 -20.08
N ALA A 37 -15.19 13.01 -20.45
CA ALA A 37 -14.14 12.19 -21.06
C ALA A 37 -13.74 12.70 -22.45
N ASP A 38 -14.70 13.23 -23.21
CA ASP A 38 -14.49 13.74 -24.57
C ASP A 38 -13.96 15.19 -24.60
N ASP A 39 -14.06 15.95 -23.50
CA ASP A 39 -13.60 17.35 -23.43
C ASP A 39 -12.07 17.45 -23.48
N GLN A 40 -11.57 17.94 -24.62
CA GLN A 40 -10.13 18.09 -24.88
C GLN A 40 -9.47 19.25 -24.12
N ARG A 41 -10.22 20.08 -23.38
CA ARG A 41 -9.68 21.21 -22.61
C ARG A 41 -9.29 20.81 -21.20
N ILE A 42 -9.72 19.64 -20.75
CA ILE A 42 -9.46 19.16 -19.40
C ILE A 42 -8.60 17.89 -19.40
N ILE A 43 -7.97 17.66 -18.26
CA ILE A 43 -7.28 16.42 -17.90
C ILE A 43 -7.92 15.93 -16.61
N ILE A 44 -8.38 14.68 -16.62
CA ILE A 44 -8.96 14.00 -15.46
C ILE A 44 -8.00 12.87 -15.09
N GLN A 45 -7.36 12.99 -13.92
CA GLN A 45 -6.38 12.01 -13.44
C GLN A 45 -6.63 11.72 -11.97
N ARG A 46 -6.20 10.53 -11.52
CA ARG A 46 -6.12 10.25 -10.09
C ARG A 46 -5.02 11.12 -9.48
N ALA A 47 -5.30 11.68 -8.31
CA ALA A 47 -4.29 12.37 -7.52
C ALA A 47 -3.18 11.38 -7.14
N ASP A 48 -1.94 11.88 -7.04
CA ASP A 48 -0.78 11.12 -6.56
C ASP A 48 -0.87 10.85 -5.05
N LYS A 49 -1.56 11.72 -4.31
CA LYS A 49 -1.81 11.61 -2.86
C LYS A 49 -3.30 11.73 -2.54
N GLY A 50 -3.80 10.75 -1.79
CA GLY A 50 -5.21 10.63 -1.42
C GLY A 50 -6.05 10.01 -2.53
N GLU A 51 -7.14 9.32 -2.16
CA GLU A 51 -8.06 8.65 -3.10
C GLU A 51 -8.96 9.65 -3.86
N SER A 52 -8.38 10.74 -4.35
CA SER A 52 -9.10 11.81 -5.04
C SER A 52 -8.88 11.76 -6.55
N THR A 53 -9.85 12.28 -7.30
CA THR A 53 -9.73 12.53 -8.75
C THR A 53 -9.62 14.03 -8.97
N VAL A 54 -8.63 14.46 -9.75
CA VAL A 54 -8.39 15.87 -10.05
C VAL A 54 -8.85 16.14 -11.48
N VAL A 55 -9.59 17.24 -11.66
CA VAL A 55 -9.95 17.80 -12.97
C VAL A 55 -9.18 19.10 -13.15
N MET A 56 -8.33 19.16 -14.17
CA MET A 56 -7.47 20.31 -14.43
C MET A 56 -7.65 20.83 -15.84
N ASP A 57 -7.44 22.12 -16.03
CA ASP A 57 -7.23 22.71 -17.36
C ASP A 57 -5.99 22.08 -18.01
N ARG A 58 -6.13 21.64 -19.25
CA ARG A 58 -5.10 20.89 -19.97
C ARG A 58 -3.86 21.73 -20.22
N ASP A 59 -4.03 22.99 -20.63
CA ASP A 59 -2.90 23.85 -20.97
C ASP A 59 -2.08 24.17 -19.73
N LYS A 60 -2.74 24.45 -18.60
CA LYS A 60 -2.06 24.61 -17.30
C LYS A 60 -1.35 23.34 -16.84
N TYR A 61 -2.01 22.18 -16.97
CA TYR A 61 -1.40 20.90 -16.62
C TYR A 61 -0.13 20.64 -17.44
N MET A 62 -0.20 20.83 -18.76
CA MET A 62 0.94 20.63 -19.66
C MET A 62 2.06 21.64 -19.37
N GLN A 63 1.73 22.91 -19.14
CA GLN A 63 2.71 23.94 -18.81
C GLN A 63 3.48 23.60 -17.52
N GLU A 64 2.77 23.16 -16.48
CA GLU A 64 3.38 22.76 -15.22
C GLU A 64 4.25 21.50 -15.40
N ALA A 65 3.75 20.50 -16.14
CA ALA A 65 4.52 19.29 -16.44
C ALA A 65 5.84 19.62 -17.16
N TYR A 66 5.80 20.48 -18.19
CA TYR A 66 7.02 20.91 -18.89
C TYR A 66 7.94 21.76 -18.02
N SER A 67 7.38 22.62 -17.16
CA SER A 67 8.15 23.40 -16.19
C SER A 67 8.97 22.48 -15.27
N GLN A 68 8.36 21.40 -14.77
CA GLN A 68 9.05 20.42 -13.92
C GLN A 68 10.07 19.60 -14.70
N LEU A 69 9.69 19.03 -15.85
CA LEU A 69 10.60 18.21 -16.66
C LEU A 69 11.80 19.00 -17.21
N GLY A 70 11.66 20.32 -17.37
CA GLY A 70 12.73 21.22 -17.77
C GLY A 70 13.76 21.52 -16.67
N GLN A 71 13.52 21.11 -15.41
CA GLN A 71 14.43 21.38 -14.30
C GLN A 71 15.63 20.42 -14.32
N VAL A 72 16.61 20.72 -15.17
CA VAL A 72 17.85 19.94 -15.34
C VAL A 72 18.71 19.84 -14.09
N GLN A 73 18.44 20.67 -13.06
CA GLN A 73 19.09 20.55 -11.76
C GLN A 73 18.56 19.37 -10.93
N TYR A 74 17.35 18.89 -11.22
CA TYR A 74 16.72 17.77 -10.51
C TYR A 74 16.53 16.54 -11.40
N TYR A 75 16.27 16.74 -12.69
CA TYR A 75 16.02 15.66 -13.64
C TYR A 75 17.17 15.51 -14.62
N LYS A 76 17.62 14.26 -14.83
CA LYS A 76 18.63 13.91 -15.83
C LYS A 76 17.97 13.11 -16.94
N LEU A 77 18.06 13.61 -18.18
CA LEU A 77 17.63 12.86 -19.34
C LEU A 77 18.50 11.61 -19.51
N ILE A 78 17.86 10.48 -19.74
CA ILE A 78 18.51 9.19 -20.01
C ILE A 78 18.21 8.78 -21.45
N ASP A 79 19.19 8.16 -22.10
CA ASP A 79 19.18 7.81 -23.53
C ASP A 79 18.62 6.41 -23.83
N HIS A 80 18.19 5.69 -22.80
CA HIS A 80 17.60 4.37 -22.90
C HIS A 80 16.50 4.21 -21.85
N ASP A 81 15.55 3.31 -22.14
CA ASP A 81 14.47 2.96 -21.22
C ASP A 81 15.06 2.31 -19.94
N PRO A 82 14.91 2.95 -18.76
CA PRO A 82 15.45 2.42 -17.51
C PRO A 82 14.65 1.23 -17.00
N THR A 83 13.48 0.93 -17.58
CA THR A 83 12.55 -0.11 -17.12
C THR A 83 13.24 -1.46 -16.97
N MET A 84 14.18 -1.79 -17.86
CA MET A 84 14.95 -3.04 -17.77
C MET A 84 15.86 -3.10 -16.54
N ARG A 85 16.49 -1.99 -16.12
CA ARG A 85 17.28 -1.93 -14.87
C ARG A 85 16.41 -1.92 -13.62
N LEU A 86 15.14 -1.51 -13.74
CA LEU A 86 14.17 -1.54 -12.63
C LEU A 86 13.59 -2.94 -12.41
N GLN A 87 13.75 -3.88 -13.36
CA GLN A 87 13.23 -5.25 -13.29
C GLN A 87 14.02 -6.18 -12.34
N ASP A 88 15.29 -5.89 -12.04
CA ASP A 88 16.13 -6.71 -11.15
C ASP A 88 16.01 -6.36 -9.66
N GLY A 89 15.08 -5.46 -9.29
CA GLY A 89 14.85 -5.01 -7.91
C GLY A 89 13.43 -4.50 -7.68
N THR A 90 12.44 -5.17 -8.28
CA THR A 90 11.10 -4.60 -8.58
C THR A 90 10.25 -4.19 -7.39
N GLY A 91 10.61 -4.52 -6.15
CA GLY A 91 9.71 -4.35 -5.00
C GLY A 91 8.34 -4.99 -5.24
N LYS A 92 8.30 -6.02 -6.10
CA LYS A 92 7.05 -6.61 -6.60
C LYS A 92 6.38 -7.32 -5.43
N VAL A 93 5.10 -7.04 -5.23
CA VAL A 93 4.29 -7.73 -4.24
C VAL A 93 4.21 -9.21 -4.61
N ILE A 94 4.66 -10.07 -3.69
CA ILE A 94 4.64 -11.54 -3.85
C ILE A 94 3.35 -12.12 -3.28
N GLN A 95 2.89 -11.58 -2.15
CA GLN A 95 1.71 -12.07 -1.45
C GLN A 95 1.08 -10.97 -0.58
N THR A 96 -0.23 -11.04 -0.39
CA THR A 96 -0.99 -10.22 0.57
C THR A 96 -1.98 -11.13 1.28
N LYS A 97 -2.10 -10.99 2.60
CA LYS A 97 -3.02 -11.78 3.43
C LYS A 97 -3.46 -10.98 4.65
N CYS A 98 -4.73 -11.14 5.04
CA CYS A 98 -5.28 -10.60 6.27
C CYS A 98 -5.56 -11.77 7.24
N PHE A 99 -5.33 -11.53 8.52
CA PHE A 99 -5.55 -12.50 9.59
C PHE A 99 -6.49 -11.86 10.61
N ASP A 100 -7.70 -12.39 10.73
CA ASP A 100 -8.66 -11.96 11.73
C ASP A 100 -8.30 -12.59 13.08
N THR A 101 -7.67 -11.79 13.93
CA THR A 101 -7.24 -12.17 15.28
C THR A 101 -8.26 -11.77 16.36
N TYR A 102 -9.48 -11.40 15.98
CA TYR A 102 -10.56 -11.13 16.91
C TYR A 102 -11.55 -12.30 16.96
N GLU A 103 -12.05 -12.75 15.81
CA GLU A 103 -13.04 -13.83 15.76
C GLU A 103 -12.39 -15.22 15.66
N LYS A 104 -11.19 -15.32 15.08
CA LYS A 104 -10.56 -16.62 14.76
C LYS A 104 -9.22 -16.82 15.46
N GLU A 105 -8.86 -18.08 15.66
CA GLU A 105 -7.48 -18.45 16.00
C GLU A 105 -6.73 -18.65 14.68
N VAL A 106 -5.80 -17.75 14.37
CA VAL A 106 -5.07 -17.68 13.10
C VAL A 106 -3.56 -17.57 13.31
N SER A 107 -3.08 -17.75 14.54
CA SER A 107 -1.68 -17.54 14.92
C SER A 107 -0.76 -18.52 14.21
N GLY A 108 -1.17 -19.78 14.07
CA GLY A 108 -0.46 -20.77 13.26
C GLY A 108 -0.33 -20.35 11.78
N GLU A 109 -1.34 -19.69 11.23
CA GLU A 109 -1.29 -19.20 9.85
C GLU A 109 -0.37 -17.99 9.69
N VAL A 110 -0.33 -17.09 10.68
CA VAL A 110 0.64 -15.97 10.73
C VAL A 110 2.06 -16.53 10.76
N VAL A 111 2.34 -17.49 11.64
CA VAL A 111 3.66 -18.15 11.73
C VAL A 111 4.03 -18.81 10.40
N LYS A 112 3.08 -19.54 9.79
CA LYS A 112 3.29 -20.18 8.49
C LYS A 112 3.63 -19.15 7.41
N PHE A 113 2.90 -18.04 7.33
CA PHE A 113 3.13 -16.96 6.36
C PHE A 113 4.55 -16.37 6.49
N LEU A 114 4.99 -16.06 7.72
CA LEU A 114 6.35 -15.56 7.97
C LEU A 114 7.42 -16.59 7.56
N LYS A 115 7.20 -17.87 7.87
CA LYS A 115 8.14 -18.96 7.54
C LYS A 115 8.21 -19.27 6.06
N GLU A 116 7.10 -19.20 5.33
CA GLU A 116 7.04 -19.49 3.89
C GLU A 116 7.45 -18.29 3.02
N THR A 117 7.51 -17.09 3.59
CA THR A 117 8.03 -15.90 2.90
C THR A 117 9.44 -16.16 2.34
N PRO A 118 9.75 -15.83 1.08
CA PRO A 118 11.09 -16.03 0.52
C PRO A 118 12.18 -15.22 1.23
N GLU A 119 13.42 -15.70 1.20
CA GLU A 119 14.58 -14.93 1.69
C GLU A 119 14.71 -13.60 0.93
N LYS A 120 15.25 -12.58 1.62
CA LYS A 120 15.40 -11.19 1.13
C LYS A 120 14.08 -10.46 0.82
N ALA A 121 12.93 -11.03 1.19
CA ALA A 121 11.65 -10.35 1.04
C ALA A 121 11.41 -9.36 2.19
N ILE A 122 10.81 -8.22 1.83
CA ILE A 122 10.31 -7.22 2.78
C ILE A 122 8.91 -7.64 3.21
N ILE A 123 8.65 -7.58 4.52
CA ILE A 123 7.36 -7.91 5.11
C ILE A 123 6.80 -6.65 5.75
N LEU A 124 5.60 -6.27 5.35
CA LEU A 124 4.82 -5.15 5.88
C LEU A 124 3.64 -5.71 6.65
N ILE A 125 3.49 -5.31 7.91
CA ILE A 125 2.40 -5.75 8.78
C ILE A 125 1.75 -4.51 9.37
N VAL A 126 0.42 -4.45 9.27
CA VAL A 126 -0.38 -3.37 9.81
C VAL A 126 -1.63 -3.95 10.48
N THR A 127 -2.12 -3.28 11.50
CA THR A 127 -3.38 -3.63 12.17
C THR A 127 -4.55 -2.85 11.59
N HIS A 128 -5.71 -3.49 11.53
CA HIS A 128 -6.98 -2.85 11.26
C HIS A 128 -7.99 -3.30 12.30
N ASP A 129 -8.68 -2.34 12.93
CA ASP A 129 -9.60 -2.54 14.06
C ASP A 129 -8.93 -3.12 15.32
N GLU A 130 -8.61 -4.42 15.32
CA GLU A 130 -8.20 -5.17 16.51
C GLU A 130 -7.26 -6.33 16.13
N ALA A 131 -6.09 -6.40 16.77
CA ALA A 131 -5.04 -7.36 16.43
C ALA A 131 -4.53 -8.22 17.59
N ALA A 132 -5.03 -8.02 18.81
CA ALA A 132 -4.46 -8.56 20.04
C ALA A 132 -5.28 -9.71 20.65
N THR A 133 -6.62 -9.69 20.54
CA THR A 133 -7.52 -10.55 21.33
C THR A 133 -7.18 -12.04 21.25
N LYS A 134 -6.99 -12.58 20.05
CA LYS A 134 -6.69 -14.00 19.83
C LYS A 134 -5.29 -14.26 19.30
N LEU A 135 -4.43 -13.24 19.25
CA LEU A 135 -3.04 -13.42 18.82
C LEU A 135 -2.24 -14.18 19.89
N GLN A 136 -1.90 -15.44 19.59
CA GLN A 136 -1.27 -16.36 20.52
C GLN A 136 0.26 -16.17 20.61
N GLU A 137 0.84 -16.81 21.61
CA GLU A 137 2.26 -16.73 21.93
C GLU A 137 3.17 -17.19 20.79
N GLU A 138 2.80 -18.19 19.98
CA GLU A 138 3.61 -18.60 18.85
C GLU A 138 3.74 -17.51 17.77
N ALA A 139 2.68 -16.76 17.50
CA ALA A 139 2.71 -15.67 16.53
C ALA A 139 3.50 -14.48 17.06
N LYS A 140 3.30 -14.12 18.34
CA LYS A 140 4.09 -13.05 18.99
C LYS A 140 5.58 -13.39 18.98
N LYS A 141 5.94 -14.63 19.31
CA LYS A 141 7.33 -15.09 19.27
C LYS A 141 7.91 -15.03 17.86
N ALA A 142 7.17 -15.49 16.85
CA ALA A 142 7.65 -15.41 15.47
C ALA A 142 7.86 -13.96 15.01
N LEU A 143 6.95 -13.04 15.35
CA LEU A 143 7.11 -11.62 15.02
C LEU A 143 8.30 -10.98 15.75
N GLU A 144 8.54 -11.36 17.00
CA GLU A 144 9.71 -10.95 17.79
C GLU A 144 11.02 -11.46 17.17
N GLU A 145 11.06 -12.72 16.72
CA GLU A 145 12.19 -13.30 15.97
C GLU A 145 12.47 -12.55 14.65
N PHE A 146 11.43 -11.95 14.05
CA PHE A 146 11.55 -11.07 12.88
C PHE A 146 11.95 -9.63 13.24
N GLY A 147 12.20 -9.33 14.52
CA GLY A 147 12.79 -8.07 14.98
C GLY A 147 11.80 -7.05 15.55
N SER A 148 10.55 -7.45 15.77
CA SER A 148 9.54 -6.64 16.46
C SER A 148 9.92 -6.45 17.92
N LYS A 149 9.80 -5.22 18.41
CA LYS A 149 9.99 -4.81 19.80
C LYS A 149 8.68 -4.54 20.53
N GLU A 150 7.59 -4.25 19.79
CA GLU A 150 6.31 -3.83 20.36
C GLU A 150 5.22 -4.90 20.31
N ILE A 151 5.39 -5.99 19.56
CA ILE A 151 4.35 -7.06 19.46
C ILE A 151 3.91 -7.61 20.83
N ARG A 152 4.81 -7.65 21.81
CA ARG A 152 4.50 -8.08 23.19
C ARG A 152 3.69 -7.05 23.96
N ASN A 153 3.77 -5.79 23.56
CA ASN A 153 3.04 -4.68 24.14
C ASN A 153 1.68 -4.45 23.48
N LEU A 154 1.33 -5.22 22.43
CA LEU A 154 0.07 -5.08 21.72
C LEU A 154 -1.13 -5.32 22.66
N ARG A 155 -2.06 -4.38 22.68
CA ARG A 155 -3.30 -4.40 23.49
C ARG A 155 -4.52 -4.33 22.58
N PHE A 156 -5.69 -4.65 23.13
CA PHE A 156 -6.97 -4.51 22.45
C PHE A 156 -7.06 -3.15 21.72
N ARG A 157 -7.31 -3.20 20.40
CA ARG A 157 -7.40 -2.05 19.49
C ARG A 157 -6.17 -1.14 19.42
N SER A 158 -4.98 -1.63 19.75
CA SER A 158 -3.77 -0.87 19.46
C SER A 158 -3.57 -0.76 17.95
N SER A 159 -3.32 0.45 17.46
CA SER A 159 -2.79 0.66 16.11
C SER A 159 -1.32 0.27 16.11
N TRP A 160 -0.91 -0.68 15.27
CA TRP A 160 0.47 -1.14 15.15
C TRP A 160 0.87 -1.35 13.69
N ALA A 161 2.10 -0.98 13.37
CA ALA A 161 2.68 -1.07 12.05
C ALA A 161 4.12 -1.54 12.22
N PHE A 162 4.54 -2.50 11.40
CA PHE A 162 5.83 -3.15 11.50
C PHE A 162 6.38 -3.55 10.14
N LEU A 163 7.68 -3.33 9.97
CA LEU A 163 8.46 -3.61 8.79
C LEU A 163 9.60 -4.57 9.16
N ALA A 164 9.68 -5.69 8.45
CA ALA A 164 10.75 -6.67 8.61
C ALA A 164 11.40 -7.03 7.27
N LEU A 165 12.62 -7.56 7.33
CA LEU A 165 13.35 -8.13 6.19
C LEU A 165 13.75 -9.56 6.53
N LYS A 166 13.33 -10.53 5.71
CA LYS A 166 13.73 -11.93 5.93
C LYS A 166 15.17 -12.16 5.49
N GLY A 167 15.98 -12.76 6.38
CA GLY A 167 17.37 -13.13 6.09
C GLY A 167 18.33 -11.95 5.91
N GLY A 168 17.98 -10.77 6.42
CA GLY A 168 18.80 -9.57 6.30
C GLY A 168 18.56 -8.57 7.42
N GLN A 169 19.20 -7.41 7.30
CA GLN A 169 19.04 -6.30 8.23
C GLN A 169 18.58 -5.06 7.47
N LEU A 170 17.60 -4.37 8.03
CA LEU A 170 17.18 -3.05 7.54
C LEU A 170 18.13 -1.97 8.09
N PRO A 171 18.27 -0.82 7.40
CA PRO A 171 19.05 0.32 7.89
C PRO A 171 18.62 0.71 9.31
N SER A 172 19.59 0.99 10.19
CA SER A 172 19.31 1.30 11.59
C SER A 172 18.56 2.62 11.81
N ASN A 173 18.66 3.54 10.85
CA ASN A 173 17.99 4.84 10.86
C ASN A 173 16.56 4.80 10.26
N LEU A 174 16.10 3.64 9.78
CA LEU A 174 14.75 3.47 9.26
C LEU A 174 13.78 3.24 10.43
N GLU A 175 12.76 4.09 10.55
CA GLU A 175 11.61 3.78 11.41
C GLU A 175 10.94 2.54 10.84
N ARG A 176 10.88 1.47 11.65
CA ARG A 176 10.41 0.16 11.21
C ARG A 176 9.27 -0.40 12.04
N GLU A 177 8.94 0.27 13.15
CA GLU A 177 7.90 -0.17 14.05
C GLU A 177 7.35 1.01 14.83
N LYS A 178 6.03 1.03 15.01
CA LYS A 178 5.32 2.04 15.78
C LYS A 178 4.05 1.44 16.34
N ILE A 179 3.68 1.88 17.54
CA ILE A 179 2.47 1.44 18.23
C ILE A 179 1.76 2.65 18.84
N ASN A 180 0.43 2.63 18.82
CA ASN A 180 -0.42 3.56 19.54
C ASN A 180 -1.55 2.79 20.22
N HIS A 181 -1.60 2.86 21.55
CA HIS A 181 -2.59 2.14 22.34
C HIS A 181 -3.89 2.94 22.46
N SER A 182 -5.03 2.22 22.46
CA SER A 182 -6.32 2.80 22.79
C SER A 182 -6.30 3.39 24.20
N ASP A 183 -6.78 4.62 24.31
CA ASP A 183 -6.91 5.37 25.56
C ASP A 183 -8.10 6.32 25.41
N ASP A 184 -9.19 6.05 26.11
CA ASP A 184 -10.46 6.78 25.94
C ASP A 184 -10.34 8.29 26.20
N SER A 185 -9.30 8.74 26.92
CA SER A 185 -9.04 10.17 27.12
C SER A 185 -8.39 10.87 25.92
N ARG A 186 -7.75 10.11 25.02
CA ARG A 186 -6.98 10.61 23.87
C ARG A 186 -7.49 10.09 22.52
N ASN A 187 -8.40 9.12 22.54
CA ASN A 187 -8.94 8.49 21.35
C ASN A 187 -9.71 9.50 20.48
N PRO A 188 -9.33 9.69 19.21
CA PRO A 188 -10.09 10.54 18.28
C PRO A 188 -11.39 9.87 17.81
N TYR A 189 -11.48 8.55 17.92
CA TYR A 189 -12.64 7.75 17.55
C TYR A 189 -13.17 7.01 18.80
N SER A 190 -14.48 6.75 18.87
CA SER A 190 -15.13 6.16 20.05
C SER A 190 -14.58 4.77 20.41
N GLY A 191 -13.52 4.71 21.24
CA GLY A 191 -12.86 3.47 21.66
C GLY A 191 -11.75 2.97 20.73
N TRP A 192 -11.26 3.80 19.79
CA TRP A 192 -10.09 3.50 18.95
C TRP A 192 -9.06 4.63 18.97
N PRO A 193 -7.76 4.29 19.04
CA PRO A 193 -6.69 5.28 18.97
C PRO A 193 -6.56 5.85 17.55
N ALA A 194 -5.81 6.95 17.44
CA ALA A 194 -5.39 7.45 16.14
C ALA A 194 -4.61 6.40 15.36
N GLU A 195 -4.75 6.42 14.04
CA GLU A 195 -3.89 5.67 13.13
C GLU A 195 -2.42 6.08 13.29
N ILE A 196 -1.54 5.21 12.83
CA ILE A 196 -0.11 5.47 12.84
C ILE A 196 0.44 5.33 11.43
N GLN A 197 1.48 6.11 11.17
CA GLN A 197 2.23 6.06 9.94
C GLN A 197 3.70 5.88 10.25
N ILE A 198 4.33 5.05 9.41
CA ILE A 198 5.77 4.86 9.31
C ILE A 198 6.11 5.09 7.84
N ASP A 199 7.13 5.89 7.58
CA ASP A 199 7.63 6.16 6.24
C ASP A 199 9.16 6.09 6.21
N GLY A 200 9.71 5.83 5.03
CA GLY A 200 11.15 5.80 4.84
C GLY A 200 11.58 5.14 3.54
N CYS A 201 12.91 5.08 3.35
CA CYS A 201 13.53 4.58 2.14
C CYS A 201 14.34 3.32 2.45
N ILE A 202 14.06 2.23 1.73
CA ILE A 202 14.85 1.00 1.78
C ILE A 202 15.81 1.00 0.59
N PRO A 203 17.14 0.99 0.79
CA PRO A 203 18.09 0.85 -0.29
C PRO A 203 17.82 -0.43 -1.09
N LYS A 204 17.90 -0.34 -2.41
CA LYS A 204 17.84 -1.54 -3.26
C LYS A 204 19.10 -2.38 -3.03
N PRO A 205 19.00 -3.72 -3.07
CA PRO A 205 20.16 -4.60 -3.03
C PRO A 205 21.13 -4.33 -4.18
#